data_AF-A0A258PZU2-F1
#
_entry.id   AF-A0A258PZU2-F1
#
_cell.length_a   1.000
_cell.length_b   1.000
_cell.length_c   1.000
_cell.angle_alpha   90.00
_cell.angle_beta   90.00
_cell.angle_gamma   90.00
#
_symmetry.space_group_name_H-M   'P 1'
#
loop_
_entity.id
_entity.type
_entity.pdbx_description
1 polymer ?
#
loop_
_entity_poly.entity_id
_entity_poly.type
_entity_poly.pdbx_seq_one_letter_code
_entity_poly.pdbx_strand_id
1 'polypeptide(L)'
;MFFFVIVTSLFPLSLGADAALLRKIAPGVIWVAALLSTLLGLQRMFANDYADGTLEQLVLSPNSFTVLVFGKIVAHWLVSGLPLVLLAPIIGLQFDLDARSLQVLMAALLIGTPVLSLLGSVGAALTLGVRGGSVLMSLLILPLYIPVLIFGAGAVYASGNDLDITGHFSLLGALFVLFVLALAFVPWVSASAVKIAIE
;
A
#
# COMPACT_ATOMS: atom_id res chain seq x y z
N MET A 1 6.24 4.40 -6.89
CA MET A 1 6.39 3.71 -8.20
C MET A 1 7.84 3.50 -8.59
N PHE A 2 8.69 4.53 -8.74
CA PHE A 2 10.10 4.32 -9.12
C PHE A 2 10.86 3.39 -8.17
N PHE A 3 10.69 3.57 -6.85
CA PHE A 3 11.27 2.65 -5.86
C PHE A 3 10.86 1.20 -6.11
N PHE A 4 9.57 0.95 -6.38
CA PHE A 4 9.06 -0.38 -6.69
C PHE A 4 9.75 -0.99 -7.91
N VAL A 5 9.83 -0.25 -9.02
CA VAL A 5 10.50 -0.71 -10.26
C VAL A 5 11.97 -0.99 -10.01
N ILE A 6 12.69 -0.06 -9.38
CA ILE A 6 14.13 -0.19 -9.12
C ILE A 6 14.40 -1.42 -8.25
N VAL A 7 13.73 -1.54 -7.10
CA VAL A 7 13.96 -2.66 -6.18
C VAL A 7 13.63 -3.99 -6.85
N THR A 8 12.46 -4.10 -7.47
CA THR A 8 12.03 -5.37 -8.09
C THR A 8 12.89 -5.79 -9.27
N SER A 9 13.43 -4.86 -10.06
CA SER A 9 14.38 -5.18 -11.15
C SER A 9 15.79 -5.49 -10.66
N LEU A 10 16.23 -4.94 -9.53
CA LEU A 10 17.56 -5.24 -8.96
C LEU A 10 17.66 -6.67 -8.38
N PHE A 11 16.57 -7.27 -7.93
CA PHE A 11 16.59 -8.63 -7.36
C PHE A 11 17.00 -9.69 -8.40
N PRO A 12 16.34 -9.81 -9.57
CA PRO A 12 16.78 -10.74 -10.61
C PRO A 12 18.21 -10.48 -11.08
N LEU A 13 18.61 -9.21 -11.20
CA LEU A 13 19.96 -8.84 -11.61
C LEU A 13 21.03 -9.23 -10.58
N SER A 14 20.71 -9.23 -9.30
CA SER A 14 21.64 -9.57 -8.22
C SER A 14 21.73 -11.07 -7.93
N LEU A 15 20.65 -11.81 -8.16
CA LEU A 15 20.58 -13.26 -7.89
C LEU A 15 20.93 -14.13 -9.11
N GLY A 16 20.96 -13.54 -10.31
CA GLY A 16 21.23 -14.26 -11.55
C GLY A 16 19.99 -14.96 -12.13
N ALA A 17 20.22 -15.84 -13.12
CA ALA A 17 19.17 -16.42 -13.96
C ALA A 17 18.55 -17.74 -13.42
N ASP A 18 18.58 -17.99 -12.11
CA ASP A 18 17.91 -19.16 -11.52
C ASP A 18 16.39 -18.91 -11.42
N ALA A 19 15.66 -19.33 -12.45
CA ALA A 19 14.21 -19.18 -12.53
C ALA A 19 13.46 -19.82 -11.35
N ALA A 20 13.94 -20.96 -10.83
CA ALA A 20 13.28 -21.64 -9.72
C ALA A 20 13.38 -20.81 -8.43
N LEU A 21 14.56 -20.24 -8.17
CA LEU A 21 14.76 -19.33 -7.06
C LEU A 21 13.94 -18.04 -7.23
N LEU A 22 13.96 -17.43 -8.42
CA LEU A 22 13.24 -16.19 -8.70
C LEU A 22 11.73 -16.36 -8.49
N ARG A 23 11.12 -17.41 -9.05
CA ARG A 23 9.70 -17.73 -8.85
C ARG A 23 9.35 -17.87 -7.36
N LYS A 24 10.21 -18.53 -6.59
CA LYS A 24 9.99 -18.78 -5.16
C LYS A 24 9.97 -17.50 -4.33
N ILE A 25 10.82 -16.53 -4.65
CA ILE A 25 10.92 -15.27 -3.88
C ILE A 25 10.02 -14.16 -4.41
N ALA A 26 9.53 -14.27 -5.66
CA ALA A 26 8.78 -13.21 -6.34
C ALA A 26 7.61 -12.64 -5.51
N PRO A 27 6.73 -13.47 -4.90
CA PRO A 27 5.61 -12.95 -4.12
C PRO A 27 6.08 -12.02 -2.99
N GLY A 28 7.11 -12.44 -2.25
CA GLY A 28 7.66 -11.67 -1.14
C GLY A 28 8.32 -10.38 -1.62
N VAL A 29 9.19 -10.47 -2.61
CA VAL A 29 9.93 -9.31 -3.14
C VAL A 29 8.98 -8.25 -3.69
N ILE A 30 7.99 -8.65 -4.50
CA ILE A 30 7.04 -7.73 -5.12
C ILE A 30 6.17 -7.05 -4.05
N TRP A 31 5.66 -7.81 -3.07
CA TRP A 31 4.84 -7.23 -1.99
C TRP A 31 5.63 -6.31 -1.05
N VAL A 32 6.85 -6.69 -0.66
CA VAL A 32 7.71 -5.83 0.16
C VAL A 32 8.04 -4.54 -0.58
N ALA A 33 8.40 -4.62 -1.87
CA ALA A 33 8.68 -3.44 -2.68
C ALA A 33 7.44 -2.55 -2.84
N ALA A 34 6.26 -3.14 -2.97
CA ALA A 34 5.00 -2.40 -3.08
C ALA A 34 4.64 -1.68 -1.78
N LEU A 35 4.78 -2.37 -0.65
CA LEU A 35 4.58 -1.82 0.68
C LEU A 35 5.52 -0.64 0.93
N LEU A 36 6.82 -0.82 0.71
CA LEU A 36 7.81 0.24 0.93
C LEU A 36 7.59 1.42 -0.02
N SER A 37 7.27 1.17 -1.29
CA SER A 37 6.94 2.24 -2.23
C SER A 37 5.67 3.00 -1.81
N THR A 38 4.70 2.35 -1.17
CA THR A 38 3.49 3.00 -0.66
C THR A 38 3.82 3.86 0.56
N LEU A 39 4.62 3.32 1.49
CA LEU A 39 5.05 4.03 2.71
C LEU A 39 5.77 5.35 2.38
N LEU A 40 6.67 5.35 1.39
CA LEU A 40 7.37 6.55 0.91
C LEU A 40 6.42 7.62 0.34
N GLY A 41 5.36 7.20 -0.35
CA GLY A 41 4.35 8.12 -0.90
C GLY A 41 3.52 8.76 0.20
N LEU A 42 3.09 7.95 1.19
CA LEU A 42 2.24 8.38 2.28
C LEU A 42 2.89 9.37 3.24
N GLN A 43 4.22 9.30 3.44
CA GLN A 43 4.95 10.29 4.26
C GLN A 43 4.73 11.73 3.80
N ARG A 44 4.46 11.94 2.51
CA ARG A 44 4.26 13.27 1.91
C ARG A 44 2.79 13.66 1.79
N MET A 45 1.88 12.74 2.06
CA MET A 45 0.44 12.89 1.77
C MET A 45 -0.20 14.10 2.46
N PHE A 46 0.18 14.36 3.72
CA PHE A 46 -0.28 15.52 4.49
C PHE A 46 0.86 16.47 4.86
N ALA A 47 2.11 15.99 4.91
CA ALA A 47 3.24 16.79 5.36
C ALA A 47 3.51 18.02 4.48
N ASN A 48 3.30 17.92 3.17
CA ASN A 48 3.49 19.05 2.26
C ASN A 48 2.42 20.13 2.49
N ASP A 49 1.15 19.72 2.58
CA ASP A 49 0.04 20.64 2.84
C ASP A 49 0.08 21.24 4.26
N TYR A 50 0.69 20.53 5.21
CA TYR A 50 0.93 21.04 6.57
C TYR A 50 2.03 22.10 6.57
N ALA A 51 3.10 21.88 5.81
CA ALA A 51 4.25 22.77 5.77
C ALA A 51 3.95 24.12 5.09
N ASP A 52 3.01 24.15 4.14
CA ASP A 52 2.63 25.36 3.40
C ASP A 52 1.33 26.03 3.89
N GLY A 53 0.70 25.49 4.94
CA GLY A 53 -0.53 26.03 5.54
C GLY A 53 -1.82 25.67 4.81
N THR A 54 -1.76 24.79 3.80
CA THR A 54 -2.92 24.37 3.01
C THR A 54 -3.91 23.55 3.85
N LEU A 55 -3.46 22.74 4.81
CA LEU A 55 -4.39 21.94 5.65
C LEU A 55 -5.32 22.82 6.48
N GLU A 56 -4.80 23.91 7.02
CA GLU A 56 -5.55 24.90 7.80
C GLU A 56 -6.63 25.55 6.93
N GLN A 57 -6.28 25.91 5.69
CA GLN A 57 -7.26 26.43 4.72
C GLN A 57 -8.33 25.39 4.36
N LEU A 58 -7.95 24.11 4.22
CA LEU A 58 -8.89 23.03 3.93
C LEU A 58 -9.85 22.76 5.09
N VAL A 59 -9.39 22.89 6.34
CA VAL A 59 -10.23 22.74 7.54
C VAL A 59 -11.23 23.88 7.69
N LEU A 60 -10.85 25.11 7.31
CA LEU A 60 -11.74 26.28 7.31
C LEU A 60 -12.69 26.32 6.10
N SER A 61 -12.48 25.49 5.09
CA SER A 61 -13.32 25.44 3.91
C SER A 61 -14.75 24.98 4.24
N PRO A 62 -15.77 25.38 3.45
CA PRO A 62 -17.17 24.97 3.69
C PRO A 62 -17.43 23.48 3.41
N ASN A 63 -16.43 22.75 2.90
CA ASN A 63 -16.55 21.34 2.56
C ASN A 63 -16.25 20.45 3.77
N SER A 64 -16.87 19.27 3.80
CA SER A 64 -16.53 18.27 4.83
C SER A 64 -15.06 17.85 4.72
N PHE A 65 -14.27 18.15 5.75
CA PHE A 65 -12.85 17.81 5.78
C PHE A 65 -12.59 16.30 5.62
N THR A 66 -13.50 15.46 6.15
CA THR A 66 -13.46 14.00 5.95
C THR A 66 -13.50 13.61 4.46
N VAL A 67 -14.32 14.32 3.66
CA VAL A 67 -14.43 14.08 2.21
C VAL A 67 -13.16 14.51 1.49
N LEU A 68 -12.56 15.63 1.92
CA LEU A 68 -11.27 16.10 1.37
C LEU A 68 -10.14 15.10 1.67
N VAL A 69 -10.07 14.59 2.89
CA VAL A 69 -9.12 13.54 3.28
C VAL A 69 -9.35 12.26 2.49
N PHE A 70 -10.61 11.82 2.34
CA PHE A 70 -10.93 10.67 1.49
C PHE A 70 -10.45 10.88 0.05
N GLY A 71 -10.69 12.06 -0.53
CA GLY A 71 -10.20 12.43 -1.86
C GLY A 71 -8.66 12.33 -1.96
N LYS A 72 -7.93 12.77 -0.94
CA LYS A 72 -6.46 12.62 -0.88
C LYS A 72 -6.03 11.14 -0.82
N ILE A 73 -6.74 10.29 -0.07
CA ILE A 73 -6.43 8.84 0.01
C ILE A 73 -6.62 8.19 -1.35
N VAL A 74 -7.74 8.50 -2.02
CA VAL A 74 -8.04 7.98 -3.36
C VAL A 74 -7.01 8.50 -4.37
N ALA A 75 -6.67 9.79 -4.33
CA ALA A 75 -5.64 10.37 -5.18
C ALA A 75 -4.27 9.70 -4.96
N HIS A 76 -3.88 9.45 -3.71
CA HIS A 76 -2.67 8.69 -3.39
C HIS A 76 -2.72 7.31 -4.05
N TRP A 77 -3.81 6.55 -3.86
CA TRP A 77 -3.93 5.22 -4.44
C TRP A 77 -3.90 5.24 -5.98
N LEU A 78 -4.57 6.20 -6.62
CA LEU A 78 -4.59 6.33 -8.09
C LEU A 78 -3.22 6.70 -8.67
N VAL A 79 -2.40 7.48 -7.95
CA VAL A 79 -1.09 7.92 -8.42
C VAL A 79 0.02 6.92 -8.06
N SER A 80 -0.11 6.20 -6.95
CA SER A 80 0.93 5.28 -6.46
C SER A 80 0.56 3.80 -6.62
N GLY A 81 -0.61 3.40 -6.14
CA GLY A 81 -1.06 2.01 -6.08
C GLY A 81 -1.52 1.47 -7.43
N LEU A 82 -2.39 2.18 -8.13
CA LEU A 82 -2.92 1.72 -9.42
C LEU A 82 -1.80 1.53 -10.48
N PRO A 83 -0.85 2.47 -10.67
CA PRO A 83 0.26 2.26 -11.59
C PRO A 83 1.15 1.08 -11.19
N LEU A 84 1.30 0.83 -9.88
CA LEU A 84 2.01 -0.33 -9.38
C LEU A 84 1.33 -1.63 -9.79
N VAL A 85 0.00 -1.73 -9.65
CA VAL A 85 -0.79 -2.90 -10.08
C VAL A 85 -0.64 -3.12 -11.58
N LEU A 86 -0.66 -2.05 -12.38
CA LEU A 86 -0.50 -2.13 -13.84
C LEU A 86 0.91 -2.56 -14.27
N LEU A 87 1.94 -2.20 -13.49
CA LEU A 87 3.32 -2.63 -13.75
C LEU A 87 3.63 -4.03 -13.22
N ALA A 88 2.88 -4.51 -12.23
CA ALA A 88 3.06 -5.83 -11.62
C ALA A 88 3.21 -6.99 -12.63
N PRO A 89 2.45 -7.08 -13.75
CA PRO A 89 2.66 -8.15 -14.72
C PRO A 89 4.04 -8.09 -15.40
N ILE A 90 4.50 -6.89 -15.75
CA ILE A 90 5.83 -6.68 -16.36
C ILE A 90 6.93 -7.07 -15.37
N ILE A 91 6.75 -6.73 -14.09
CA ILE A 91 7.66 -7.17 -13.03
C ILE A 91 7.60 -8.68 -12.85
N GLY A 92 6.42 -9.28 -12.78
CA GLY A 92 6.26 -10.73 -12.56
C GLY A 92 6.87 -11.58 -13.67
N LEU A 93 6.88 -11.09 -14.91
CA LEU A 93 7.61 -11.74 -16.02
C LEU A 93 9.13 -11.78 -15.79
N GLN A 94 9.71 -10.76 -15.13
CA GLN A 94 11.15 -10.78 -14.76
C GLN A 94 11.47 -11.87 -13.72
N PHE A 95 10.48 -12.29 -12.93
CA PHE A 95 10.59 -13.39 -11.98
C PHE A 95 10.10 -14.73 -12.55
N ASP A 96 9.82 -14.79 -13.86
CA ASP A 96 9.39 -15.99 -14.56
C ASP A 96 8.08 -16.59 -13.99
N LEU A 97 7.17 -15.73 -13.53
CA LEU A 97 5.84 -16.14 -13.07
C LEU A 97 4.94 -16.55 -14.25
N ASP A 98 4.18 -17.62 -14.05
CA ASP A 98 3.20 -18.11 -15.02
C ASP A 98 1.95 -17.21 -15.06
N ALA A 99 1.16 -17.34 -16.13
CA ALA A 99 0.01 -16.48 -16.38
C ALA A 99 -1.03 -16.50 -15.24
N ARG A 100 -1.23 -17.65 -14.58
CA ARG A 100 -2.16 -17.77 -13.45
C ARG A 100 -1.66 -16.99 -12.25
N SER A 101 -0.39 -17.15 -11.88
CA SER A 101 0.22 -16.42 -10.77
C SER A 101 0.28 -14.91 -11.02
N LEU A 102 0.46 -14.48 -12.27
CA LEU A 102 0.39 -13.06 -12.64
C LEU A 102 -1.02 -12.49 -12.41
N GLN A 103 -2.08 -13.19 -12.82
CA GLN A 103 -3.46 -12.75 -12.58
C GLN A 103 -3.76 -12.65 -11.09
N VAL A 104 -3.30 -13.64 -10.31
CA VAL A 104 -3.44 -13.67 -8.85
C VAL A 104 -2.70 -12.51 -8.20
N LEU A 105 -1.47 -12.23 -8.64
CA LEU A 105 -0.67 -11.10 -8.18
C LEU A 105 -1.38 -9.77 -8.45
N MET A 106 -1.89 -9.58 -9.66
CA MET A 106 -2.62 -8.36 -10.02
C MET A 106 -3.87 -8.17 -9.17
N ALA A 107 -4.68 -9.23 -9.01
CA ALA A 107 -5.89 -9.17 -8.18
C ALA A 107 -5.56 -8.90 -6.71
N ALA A 108 -4.55 -9.58 -6.16
CA ALA A 108 -4.14 -9.39 -4.77
C ALA A 108 -3.60 -7.97 -4.52
N LEU A 109 -2.79 -7.42 -5.42
CA LEU A 109 -2.30 -6.04 -5.32
C LEU A 109 -3.42 -5.01 -5.51
N LEU A 110 -4.37 -5.26 -6.41
CA LEU A 110 -5.51 -4.37 -6.64
C LEU A 110 -6.37 -4.23 -5.38
N ILE A 111 -6.49 -5.31 -4.61
CA ILE A 111 -7.25 -5.33 -3.35
C ILE A 111 -6.40 -4.82 -2.18
N GLY A 112 -5.13 -5.20 -2.07
CA GLY A 112 -4.30 -4.84 -0.92
C GLY A 112 -3.73 -3.42 -0.97
N THR A 113 -3.40 -2.87 -2.14
CA THR A 113 -2.84 -1.49 -2.22
C THR A 113 -3.80 -0.37 -1.75
N PRO A 114 -5.13 -0.46 -1.97
CA PRO A 114 -6.08 0.43 -1.28
C PRO A 114 -6.01 0.28 0.24
N VAL A 115 -5.94 -0.95 0.76
CA VAL A 115 -5.83 -1.21 2.20
C VAL A 115 -4.57 -0.57 2.78
N LEU A 116 -3.43 -0.71 2.08
CA LEU A 116 -2.19 -0.05 2.47
C LEU A 116 -2.34 1.48 2.51
N SER A 117 -3.00 2.07 1.51
CA SER A 117 -3.22 3.52 1.45
C SER A 117 -4.09 4.03 2.60
N LEU A 118 -5.16 3.30 2.92
CA LEU A 118 -6.09 3.61 4.01
C LEU A 118 -5.41 3.52 5.38
N LEU A 119 -4.73 2.41 5.65
CA LEU A 119 -3.99 2.21 6.89
C LEU A 119 -2.90 3.28 7.06
N GLY A 120 -2.14 3.50 5.99
CA GLY A 120 -1.04 4.45 6.01
C GLY A 120 -1.46 5.91 6.12
N SER A 121 -2.67 6.29 5.66
CA SER A 121 -3.17 7.65 5.86
C SER A 121 -3.41 7.95 7.35
N VAL A 122 -3.88 6.97 8.13
CA VAL A 122 -4.02 7.12 9.59
C VAL A 122 -2.67 7.35 10.23
N GLY A 123 -1.65 6.57 9.85
CA GLY A 123 -0.29 6.74 10.36
C GLY A 123 0.32 8.08 9.97
N ALA A 124 0.14 8.52 8.72
CA ALA A 124 0.62 9.82 8.25
C ALA A 124 -0.06 10.97 9.01
N ALA A 125 -1.36 10.85 9.30
CA ALA A 125 -2.10 11.86 10.07
C ALA A 125 -1.69 11.90 11.54
N LEU A 126 -1.55 10.75 12.21
CA LEU A 126 -1.18 10.66 13.63
C LEU A 126 0.26 11.11 13.92
N THR A 127 1.13 11.12 12.92
CA THR A 127 2.54 11.48 13.05
C THR A 127 2.87 12.83 12.43
N LEU A 128 1.86 13.54 11.94
CA LEU A 128 1.98 14.89 11.41
C LEU A 128 2.45 15.86 12.50
N GLY A 129 3.36 16.79 12.16
CA GLY A 129 3.90 17.78 13.11
C GLY A 129 4.93 17.24 14.11
N VAL A 130 5.12 15.92 14.21
CA VAL A 130 6.07 15.33 15.17
C VAL A 130 7.50 15.30 14.62
N ARG A 131 8.49 15.65 15.45
CA ARG A 131 9.92 15.49 15.12
C ARG A 131 10.24 14.02 14.84
N GLY A 132 10.68 13.72 13.62
CA GLY A 132 10.94 12.33 13.21
C GLY A 132 9.67 11.52 12.87
N GLY A 133 8.56 12.19 12.54
CA GLY A 133 7.26 11.56 12.23
C GLY A 133 7.33 10.43 11.19
N SER A 134 8.26 10.49 10.23
CA SER A 134 8.46 9.42 9.24
C SER A 134 8.86 8.07 9.84
N VAL A 135 9.68 8.07 10.90
CA VAL A 135 10.10 6.85 11.62
C VAL A 135 8.94 6.32 12.47
N LEU A 136 8.26 7.20 13.20
CA LEU A 136 7.09 6.85 14.01
C LEU A 136 5.97 6.26 13.15
N MET A 137 5.73 6.84 11.98
CA MET A 137 4.74 6.35 11.02
C MET A 137 5.06 4.92 10.61
N SER A 138 6.33 4.65 10.30
CA SER A 138 6.79 3.31 9.90
C SER A 138 6.60 2.32 11.05
N LEU A 139 6.99 2.68 12.28
CA LEU A 139 6.83 1.82 13.46
C LEU A 139 5.36 1.48 13.76
N LEU A 140 4.46 2.45 13.58
CA LEU A 140 3.02 2.28 13.85
C LEU A 140 2.33 1.44 12.77
N ILE A 141 2.67 1.67 11.51
CA ILE A 141 1.94 1.11 10.36
C ILE A 141 2.48 -0.25 9.92
N LEU A 142 3.79 -0.51 10.05
CA LEU A 142 4.38 -1.77 9.60
C LEU A 142 3.68 -3.01 10.19
N PRO A 143 3.39 -3.09 11.51
CA PRO A 143 2.66 -4.24 12.07
C PRO A 143 1.28 -4.45 11.43
N LEU A 144 0.59 -3.37 11.07
CA LEU A 144 -0.73 -3.42 10.42
C LEU A 144 -0.65 -3.81 8.94
N TYR A 145 0.50 -3.57 8.29
CA TYR A 145 0.74 -4.00 6.91
C TYR A 145 1.13 -5.47 6.79
N ILE A 146 1.70 -6.08 7.84
CA ILE A 146 2.14 -7.48 7.83
C ILE A 146 1.01 -8.44 7.41
N PRO A 147 -0.23 -8.38 7.96
CA PRO A 147 -1.31 -9.25 7.52
C PRO A 147 -1.62 -9.13 6.03
N VAL A 148 -1.65 -7.91 5.50
CA VAL A 148 -1.90 -7.66 4.06
C VAL A 148 -0.80 -8.30 3.23
N LEU A 149 0.46 -8.16 3.65
CA LEU A 149 1.61 -8.76 2.99
C LEU A 149 1.57 -10.29 3.05
N ILE A 150 1.24 -10.89 4.20
CA ILE A 150 1.16 -12.34 4.38
C ILE A 150 0.11 -12.93 3.46
N PHE A 151 -1.12 -12.40 3.46
CA PHE A 151 -2.20 -12.96 2.64
C PHE A 151 -2.02 -12.63 1.16
N GLY A 152 -1.48 -11.46 0.83
CA GLY A 152 -1.17 -11.05 -0.53
C GLY A 152 -0.09 -11.89 -1.18
N ALA A 153 1.07 -12.02 -0.52
CA ALA A 153 2.16 -12.85 -1.02
C ALA A 153 1.78 -14.34 -0.95
N GLY A 154 1.06 -14.76 0.09
CA GLY A 154 0.57 -16.12 0.24
C GLY A 154 -0.37 -16.56 -0.88
N ALA A 155 -1.25 -15.69 -1.38
CA ALA A 155 -2.11 -15.99 -2.52
C ALA A 155 -1.30 -16.33 -3.78
N VAL A 156 -0.29 -15.51 -4.09
CA VAL A 156 0.57 -15.72 -5.27
C VAL A 156 1.43 -16.97 -5.10
N TYR A 157 1.96 -17.20 -3.89
CA TYR A 157 2.71 -18.41 -3.59
C TYR A 157 1.85 -19.67 -3.75
N ALA A 158 0.63 -19.67 -3.23
CA ALA A 158 -0.31 -20.79 -3.36
C ALA A 158 -0.63 -21.08 -4.84
N SER A 159 -0.86 -20.03 -5.63
CA SER A 159 -1.07 -20.14 -7.08
C SER A 159 0.08 -20.84 -7.80
N GLY A 160 1.32 -20.44 -7.50
CA GLY A 160 2.51 -21.00 -8.15
C GLY A 160 2.85 -22.43 -7.75
N ASN A 161 2.20 -22.98 -6.72
CA ASN A 161 2.38 -24.36 -6.25
C ASN A 161 1.11 -25.22 -6.48
N ASP A 162 0.17 -24.75 -7.30
CA ASP A 162 -1.13 -25.40 -7.55
C ASP A 162 -1.94 -25.72 -6.28
N LEU A 163 -1.74 -24.94 -5.23
CA LEU A 163 -2.49 -25.02 -3.98
C LEU A 163 -3.79 -24.22 -4.06
N ASP A 164 -4.70 -24.48 -3.13
CA ASP A 164 -5.94 -23.73 -3.04
C ASP A 164 -5.67 -22.25 -2.67
N ILE A 165 -6.17 -21.36 -3.52
CA ILE A 165 -5.97 -19.90 -3.44
C ILE A 165 -7.15 -19.22 -2.73
N THR A 166 -8.29 -19.92 -2.62
CA THR A 166 -9.55 -19.33 -2.13
C THR A 166 -9.44 -18.82 -0.70
N GLY A 167 -8.72 -19.52 0.19
CA GLY A 167 -8.47 -19.07 1.57
C GLY A 167 -7.69 -17.77 1.67
N HIS A 168 -6.72 -17.55 0.78
CA HIS A 168 -5.93 -16.32 0.77
C HIS A 168 -6.74 -15.14 0.22
N PHE A 169 -7.45 -15.33 -0.89
CA PHE A 169 -8.34 -14.30 -1.43
C PHE A 169 -9.52 -13.98 -0.53
N SER A 170 -10.08 -14.96 0.18
CA SER A 170 -11.18 -14.72 1.11
C SER A 170 -10.72 -13.92 2.33
N LEU A 171 -9.51 -14.17 2.86
CA LEU A 171 -8.94 -13.37 3.94
C LEU A 171 -8.50 -11.98 3.48
N LEU A 172 -7.89 -11.86 2.30
CA LEU A 172 -7.50 -10.57 1.72
C LEU A 172 -8.74 -9.74 1.36
N GLY A 173 -9.77 -10.40 0.81
CA GLY A 173 -11.10 -9.83 0.58
C GLY A 173 -11.81 -9.46 1.88
N ALA A 174 -11.73 -10.28 2.92
CA ALA A 174 -12.29 -9.97 4.24
C ALA A 174 -11.57 -8.79 4.89
N LEU A 175 -10.24 -8.69 4.75
CA LEU A 175 -9.48 -7.51 5.17
C LEU A 175 -9.93 -6.29 4.38
N PHE A 176 -10.05 -6.39 3.06
CA PHE A 176 -10.54 -5.28 2.24
C PHE A 176 -11.97 -4.87 2.63
N VAL A 177 -12.89 -5.81 2.78
CA VAL A 177 -14.27 -5.54 3.19
C VAL A 177 -14.33 -4.98 4.62
N LEU A 178 -13.53 -5.49 5.56
CA LEU A 178 -13.39 -4.93 6.90
C LEU A 178 -12.88 -3.49 6.83
N PHE A 179 -11.90 -3.20 5.99
CA PHE A 179 -11.38 -1.85 5.79
C PHE A 179 -12.31 -0.96 5.00
N VAL A 180 -13.14 -1.51 4.11
CA VAL A 180 -14.19 -0.80 3.36
C VAL A 180 -15.41 -0.53 4.24
N LEU A 181 -15.73 -1.41 5.17
CA LEU A 181 -16.69 -1.14 6.23
C LEU A 181 -16.11 -0.12 7.22
N ALA A 182 -14.79 -0.20 7.49
CA ALA A 182 -14.06 0.84 8.18
C ALA A 182 -13.81 2.09 7.31
N LEU A 183 -14.15 2.13 6.02
CA LEU A 183 -13.94 3.29 5.13
C LEU A 183 -14.82 4.48 5.55
N ALA A 184 -15.88 4.23 6.33
CA ALA A 184 -16.61 5.30 7.01
C ALA A 184 -15.77 5.93 8.14
N PHE A 185 -14.94 5.13 8.81
CA PHE A 185 -14.16 5.55 9.97
C PHE A 185 -12.74 6.00 9.62
N VAL A 186 -12.04 5.38 8.67
CA VAL A 186 -10.62 5.65 8.40
C VAL A 186 -10.37 7.09 7.91
N PRO A 187 -11.11 7.63 6.92
CA PRO A 187 -10.99 9.04 6.54
C PRO A 187 -11.40 9.98 7.67
N TRP A 188 -12.37 9.57 8.51
CA TRP A 188 -12.80 10.35 9.66
C TRP A 188 -11.74 10.39 10.77
N VAL A 189 -11.10 9.26 11.08
CA VAL A 189 -9.98 9.15 12.03
C VAL A 189 -8.78 9.95 11.52
N SER A 190 -8.44 9.80 10.24
CA SER A 190 -7.35 10.57 9.61
C SER A 190 -7.66 12.07 9.66
N ALA A 191 -8.89 12.48 9.36
CA ALA A 191 -9.32 13.87 9.44
C ALA A 191 -9.25 14.44 10.87
N SER A 192 -9.71 13.69 11.87
CA SER A 192 -9.62 14.09 13.28
C SER A 192 -8.17 14.19 13.75
N ALA A 193 -7.31 13.24 13.37
CA ALA A 193 -5.89 13.26 13.68
C ALA A 193 -5.17 14.46 13.06
N VAL A 194 -5.47 14.80 11.79
CA VAL A 194 -4.93 16.01 11.16
C VAL A 194 -5.39 17.27 11.88
N LYS A 195 -6.66 17.36 12.32
CA LYS A 195 -7.16 18.51 13.09
C LYS A 195 -6.42 18.71 14.41
N ILE A 196 -6.11 17.62 15.12
CA ILE A 196 -5.33 17.68 16.37
C ILE A 196 -3.89 18.16 16.09
N ALA A 197 -3.32 17.83 14.94
CA ALA A 197 -1.94 18.21 14.60
C ALA A 197 -1.78 19.69 14.18
N ILE A 198 -2.86 20.36 13.78
CA ILE A 198 -2.87 21.78 13.41
C ILE A 198 -3.31 22.71 14.58
N GLU A 199 -3.84 22.14 15.67
CA GLU A 199 -4.14 22.86 16.93
C GLU A 199 -2.86 23.07 17.76
#